data_AF-A0A383A7Z6-F1
#
_entry.id   AF-A0A383A7Z6-F1
#
_cell.length_a   1.000
_cell.length_b   1.000
_cell.length_c   1.000
_cell.angle_alpha   90.00
_cell.angle_beta   90.00
_cell.angle_gamma   90.00
#
_symmetry.space_group_name_H-M   'P 1'
#
loop_
_entity.id
_entity.type
_entity.pdbx_description
1 polymer ?
#
loop_
_entity_poly.entity_id
_entity_poly.type
_entity_poly.pdbx_seq_one_letter_code
_entity_poly.pdbx_strand_id
1 'polypeptide(L)'
;MPTLKNRQRVGLGDFSGVRRQQPMRQNGCSLTRLFLAGILSQLYALYADLSSRVMRTLEEMAPRVEVYSIDEAFLDLTGIESAISLVEFGQQVRERIGN
;
A
#
# COMPACT_ATOMS: atom_id res chain seq x y z
N MET A 1 46.65 -27.47 31.88
CA MET A 1 45.50 -27.95 31.09
C MET A 1 44.33 -27.03 31.37
N PRO A 2 43.64 -26.50 30.33
CA PRO A 2 42.60 -27.27 29.64
C PRO A 2 42.75 -27.34 28.12
N THR A 3 42.12 -28.36 27.54
CA THR A 3 41.99 -28.69 26.12
C THR A 3 40.71 -28.10 25.53
N LEU A 4 40.75 -27.53 24.33
CA LEU A 4 39.55 -27.34 23.50
C LEU A 4 39.82 -27.79 22.05
N LYS A 5 39.17 -28.90 21.73
CA LYS A 5 39.03 -29.53 20.42
C LYS A 5 38.12 -28.70 19.51
N ASN A 6 38.36 -28.89 18.21
CA ASN A 6 37.38 -28.93 17.12
C ASN A 6 36.97 -27.64 16.40
N ARG A 7 37.67 -27.42 15.28
CA ARG A 7 37.13 -27.19 13.94
C ARG A 7 35.63 -27.58 13.79
N GLN A 8 34.81 -26.60 13.42
CA GLN A 8 33.61 -26.81 12.60
C GLN A 8 33.86 -26.04 11.29
N ARG A 9 34.42 -26.69 10.26
CA ARG A 9 33.69 -27.24 9.10
C ARG A 9 32.59 -26.29 8.61
N VAL A 10 32.95 -25.46 7.61
CA VAL A 10 32.01 -24.71 6.77
C VAL A 10 31.22 -25.75 5.98
N GLY A 11 29.99 -26.02 6.43
CA GLY A 11 29.03 -26.83 5.69
C GLY A 11 28.50 -26.01 4.51
N LEU A 12 28.88 -26.42 3.31
CA LEU A 12 28.14 -26.12 2.09
C LEU A 12 26.81 -26.89 2.19
N GLY A 13 25.72 -26.20 2.53
CA GLY A 13 24.41 -26.80 2.72
C GLY A 13 23.30 -25.75 2.66
N ASP A 14 22.44 -25.92 1.66
CA ASP A 14 21.04 -25.53 1.56
C ASP A 14 20.65 -24.04 1.47
N PHE A 15 20.38 -23.63 0.22
CA PHE A 15 19.60 -22.45 -0.19
C PHE A 15 18.10 -22.60 0.16
N SER A 16 17.75 -22.88 1.41
CA SER A 16 16.36 -22.93 1.87
C SER A 16 16.22 -22.32 3.26
N GLY A 17 16.32 -21.00 3.34
CA GLY A 17 16.12 -20.30 4.60
C GLY A 17 16.35 -18.81 4.47
N VAL A 18 15.41 -18.10 3.83
CA VAL A 18 15.32 -16.64 3.95
C VAL A 18 15.12 -16.33 5.44
N ARG A 19 16.21 -15.99 6.14
CA ARG A 19 16.14 -15.47 7.51
C ARG A 19 15.39 -14.15 7.45
N ARG A 20 14.15 -14.15 7.95
CA ARG A 20 13.52 -12.91 8.41
C ARG A 20 14.40 -12.30 9.49
N GLN A 21 14.55 -10.97 9.44
CA GLN A 21 15.09 -10.10 10.51
C GLN A 21 16.61 -10.04 10.71
N GLN A 22 17.40 -9.81 9.65
CA GLN A 22 18.66 -9.08 9.86
C GLN A 22 18.37 -7.58 9.91
N PRO A 23 18.82 -6.84 10.94
CA PRO A 23 18.80 -5.39 10.90
C PRO A 23 19.66 -4.95 9.71
N MET A 24 19.06 -4.17 8.81
CA MET A 24 19.74 -3.65 7.63
C MET A 24 20.98 -2.89 8.09
N ARG A 25 22.16 -3.49 7.86
CA ARG A 25 23.45 -2.97 8.31
C ARG A 25 23.57 -1.50 7.92
N GLN A 26 23.70 -0.66 8.94
CA GLN A 26 23.66 0.80 8.88
C GLN A 26 24.94 1.38 8.24
N ASN A 27 25.20 1.11 6.97
CA ASN A 27 26.27 1.80 6.23
C ASN A 27 25.69 2.34 4.92
N GLY A 28 24.89 3.41 5.01
CA GLY A 28 24.36 4.13 3.87
C GLY A 28 24.56 5.63 4.07
N CYS A 29 25.15 6.30 3.08
CA CYS A 29 25.35 7.75 3.03
C CYS A 29 24.05 8.49 3.39
N SER A 30 24.09 9.45 4.32
CA SER A 30 22.90 10.20 4.78
C SER A 30 22.13 10.88 3.64
N LEU A 31 22.83 11.24 2.55
CA LEU A 31 22.25 11.86 1.36
C LEU A 31 21.28 10.93 0.61
N THR A 32 21.57 9.63 0.47
CA THR A 32 20.66 8.71 -0.22
C THR A 32 19.39 8.46 0.60
N ARG A 33 19.50 8.45 1.93
CA ARG A 33 18.35 8.29 2.83
C ARG A 33 17.41 9.50 2.78
N LEU A 34 17.96 10.72 2.78
CA LEU A 34 17.16 11.96 2.69
C LEU A 34 16.53 12.14 1.31
N PHE A 35 17.27 11.83 0.24
CA PHE A 35 16.75 11.89 -1.13
C PHE A 35 15.59 10.91 -1.35
N LEU A 36 15.74 9.65 -0.90
CA LEU A 36 14.67 8.66 -0.97
C LEU A 36 13.45 9.07 -0.12
N ALA A 37 13.68 9.59 1.09
CA ALA A 37 12.60 10.08 1.95
C ALA A 37 11.81 11.23 1.27
N GLY A 38 12.51 12.15 0.60
CA GLY A 38 11.87 13.22 -0.17
C GLY A 38 11.05 12.71 -1.35
N ILE A 39 11.55 11.73 -2.11
CA ILE A 39 10.78 11.13 -3.21
C ILE A 39 9.53 10.43 -2.66
N LEU A 40 9.68 9.66 -1.59
CA LEU A 40 8.56 8.93 -0.99
C LEU A 40 7.49 9.87 -0.41
N SER A 41 7.87 11.01 0.17
CA SER A 41 6.90 11.99 0.67
C SER A 41 6.14 12.67 -0.47
N GLN A 42 6.79 12.96 -1.59
CA GLN A 42 6.11 13.54 -2.76
C GLN A 42 5.17 12.53 -3.43
N LEU A 43 5.56 11.26 -3.50
CA LEU A 43 4.68 10.18 -3.96
C LEU A 43 3.47 10.05 -3.04
N TYR A 44 3.68 10.07 -1.72
CA TYR A 44 2.57 9.99 -0.76
C TYR A 44 1.60 11.17 -0.89
N ALA A 45 2.11 12.40 -0.98
CA ALA A 45 1.29 13.59 -1.15
C ALA A 45 0.46 13.53 -2.45
N LEU A 46 1.08 13.10 -3.55
CA LEU A 46 0.39 12.93 -4.82
C LEU A 46 -0.73 11.88 -4.75
N TYR A 47 -0.45 10.71 -4.17
CA TYR A 47 -1.43 9.64 -4.01
C TYR A 47 -2.56 10.04 -3.05
N ALA A 48 -2.25 10.80 -2.00
CA ALA A 48 -3.26 11.34 -1.09
C ALA A 48 -4.21 12.31 -1.80
N ASP A 49 -3.69 13.17 -2.67
CA ASP A 49 -4.51 14.12 -3.44
C ASP A 49 -5.40 13.41 -4.48
N LEU A 50 -4.84 12.41 -5.17
CA LEU A 50 -5.59 11.55 -6.11
C LEU A 50 -6.74 10.83 -5.37
N SER A 51 -6.41 10.17 -4.26
CA SER A 51 -7.38 9.49 -3.41
C SER A 51 -8.49 10.43 -2.95
N SER A 52 -8.12 11.61 -2.45
CA SER A 52 -9.09 12.59 -1.97
C SER A 52 -10.09 13.01 -3.06
N ARG A 53 -9.64 13.18 -4.31
CA ARG A 53 -10.52 13.48 -5.44
C ARG A 53 -11.49 12.33 -5.76
N VAL A 54 -11.00 11.10 -5.74
CA VAL A 54 -11.83 9.90 -5.95
C VAL A 54 -12.87 9.76 -4.84
N MET A 55 -12.46 9.82 -3.57
CA MET A 55 -13.36 9.68 -2.43
C MET A 55 -14.45 10.76 -2.42
N ARG A 56 -14.08 12.01 -2.70
CA ARG A 56 -15.05 13.11 -2.86
C ARG A 56 -16.06 12.85 -3.97
N THR A 57 -15.61 12.28 -5.09
CA THR A 57 -16.51 11.94 -6.21
C THR A 57 -17.51 10.86 -5.79
N LEU A 58 -17.07 9.86 -5.01
CA LEU A 58 -17.94 8.82 -4.47
C LEU A 58 -18.96 9.39 -3.47
N GLU A 59 -18.53 10.30 -2.59
CA GLU A 59 -19.39 11.00 -1.63
C GLU A 59 -20.48 11.84 -2.30
N GLU A 60 -20.20 12.42 -3.47
CA GLU A 60 -21.18 13.18 -4.25
C GLU A 60 -22.21 12.27 -4.96
N MET A 61 -21.86 11.00 -5.20
CA MET A 61 -22.68 10.07 -6.00
C MET A 61 -23.52 9.11 -5.16
N ALA A 62 -23.13 8.82 -3.92
CA ALA A 62 -23.86 7.90 -3.04
C ALA A 62 -24.30 8.57 -1.73
N PRO A 63 -25.46 8.15 -1.17
CA PRO A 63 -25.98 8.68 0.09
C PRO A 63 -25.01 8.58 1.27
N ARG A 64 -24.23 7.50 1.31
CA ARG A 64 -23.25 7.25 2.37
C ARG A 64 -22.07 6.46 1.82
N VAL A 65 -20.87 6.90 2.20
CA VAL A 65 -19.60 6.29 1.83
C VAL A 65 -18.78 6.05 3.08
N GLU A 66 -18.20 4.87 3.21
CA GLU A 66 -17.30 4.47 4.29
C GLU A 66 -15.92 4.17 3.71
N VAL A 67 -14.95 5.03 4.02
CA VAL A 67 -13.57 4.90 3.54
C VAL A 67 -12.83 3.85 4.37
N TYR A 68 -12.30 2.81 3.72
CA TYR A 68 -11.55 1.73 4.36
C TYR A 68 -10.04 1.92 4.21
N SER A 69 -9.60 2.43 3.06
CA SER A 69 -8.20 2.76 2.77
C SER A 69 -8.10 3.97 1.83
N ILE A 70 -6.88 4.28 1.36
CA ILE A 70 -6.62 5.35 0.38
C ILE A 70 -7.26 5.04 -0.99
N ASP A 71 -7.47 3.78 -1.33
CA ASP A 71 -7.98 3.33 -2.63
C ASP A 71 -9.25 2.49 -2.54
N GLU A 72 -9.75 2.22 -1.33
CA GLU A 72 -10.92 1.37 -1.09
C GLU A 72 -11.97 2.09 -0.22
N ALA A 73 -13.21 2.08 -0.70
CA ALA A 73 -14.37 2.59 0.02
C ALA A 73 -15.60 1.72 -0.24
N PHE A 74 -16.48 1.64 0.76
CA PHE A 74 -17.77 0.98 0.67
C PHE A 74 -18.87 2.01 0.50
N LEU A 75 -19.77 1.78 -0.46
CA LEU A 75 -20.89 2.67 -0.74
C LEU A 75 -22.17 2.00 -0.27
N ASP A 76 -22.97 2.73 0.49
CA ASP A 76 -24.35 2.34 0.77
C ASP A 76 -25.22 2.72 -0.42
N LEU A 77 -25.71 1.71 -1.13
CA LEU A 77 -26.53 1.88 -2.34
C LEU A 77 -28.03 1.75 -2.04
N THR A 78 -28.41 1.65 -0.77
CA THR A 78 -29.81 1.52 -0.35
C THR A 78 -30.63 2.67 -0.93
N GLY A 79 -31.62 2.33 -1.76
CA GLY A 79 -32.49 3.29 -2.44
C GLY A 79 -32.01 3.72 -3.84
N ILE A 80 -30.73 3.58 -4.19
CA ILE A 80 -30.24 3.84 -5.56
C ILE A 80 -30.78 2.78 -6.52
N GLU A 81 -30.82 1.53 -6.08
CA GLU A 81 -31.39 0.39 -6.84
C GLU A 81 -32.84 0.60 -7.29
N SER A 82 -33.58 1.50 -6.63
CA SER A 82 -34.96 1.84 -7.00
C SER A 82 -35.05 2.83 -8.17
N ALA A 83 -33.98 3.60 -8.42
CA ALA A 83 -33.93 4.63 -9.45
C ALA A 83 -33.10 4.20 -10.68
N ILE A 84 -32.05 3.40 -10.48
CA ILE A 84 -31.13 2.96 -11.54
C ILE A 84 -30.58 1.55 -11.22
N SER A 85 -30.25 0.80 -12.27
CA SER A 85 -29.52 -0.46 -12.12
C SER A 85 -28.16 -0.23 -11.43
N LEU A 86 -27.80 -1.08 -10.48
CA LEU A 86 -26.49 -1.02 -9.80
C LEU A 86 -25.32 -1.18 -10.78
N VAL A 87 -25.52 -1.91 -11.88
CA VAL A 87 -24.49 -2.06 -12.93
C VAL A 87 -24.29 -0.73 -13.68
N GLU A 88 -25.38 -0.05 -14.02
CA GLU A 88 -25.32 1.25 -14.70
C GLU A 88 -24.73 2.31 -13.78
N PHE A 89 -25.10 2.31 -12.49
CA PHE A 89 -24.49 3.17 -11.48
C PHE A 89 -22.97 2.96 -11.40
N GLY A 90 -22.51 1.71 -11.34
CA GLY A 90 -21.07 1.41 -11.32
C GLY A 90 -20.33 1.87 -12.59
N GLN A 91 -20.99 1.82 -13.75
CA GLN A 91 -20.42 2.36 -14.99
C GLN A 91 -20.30 3.89 -14.96
N GLN A 92 -21.30 4.59 -14.44
CA GLN A 92 -21.27 6.04 -14.26
C GLN A 92 -20.16 6.48 -13.31
N VAL A 93 -19.98 5.77 -12.19
CA VAL A 93 -18.88 6.03 -11.24
C VAL A 93 -17.52 5.93 -11.94
N ARG A 94 -17.30 4.86 -12.72
CA ARG A 94 -16.06 4.65 -13.46
C ARG A 94 -15.82 5.76 -14.50
N GLU A 95 -16.85 6.14 -15.24
CA GLU A 95 -16.76 7.20 -16.25
C GLU A 95 -16.48 8.58 -15.61
N ARG A 96 -17.04 8.83 -14.42
CA ARG A 96 -16.83 10.08 -13.69
C ARG A 96 -15.42 10.20 -13.14
N ILE A 97 -14.85 9.12 -12.61
CA ILE A 97 -13.47 9.08 -12.10
C ILE A 97 -12.45 9.11 -13.25
N GLY A 98 -12.79 8.55 -14.40
CA GLY A 98 -11.91 8.49 -15.58
C GLY A 98 -11.82 9.79 -16.39
N ASN A 99 -12.65 10.80 -16.10
CA ASN A 99 -12.64 12.14 -16.73
C ASN A 99 -11.88 13.15 -15.87
#